data_AF-A0A3B5LRU9-F1
#
_entry.id   AF-A0A3B5LRU9-F1
#
_cell.length_a   1.000
_cell.length_b   1.000
_cell.length_c   1.000
_cell.angle_alpha   90.00
_cell.angle_beta   90.00
_cell.angle_gamma   90.00
#
_symmetry.space_group_name_H-M   'P 1'
#
loop_
_entity.id
_entity.type
_entity.pdbx_description
1 polymer ?
#
loop_
_entity_poly.entity_id
_entity_poly.type
_entity_poly.pdbx_seq_one_letter_code
_entity_poly.pdbx_strand_id
1 'polypeptide(L)'
;MIHITGTGLLINNPSVCLSLPPQDTQSAGLPPKDSDSVLMDDTSSQWSAVAETEEERRKTLIVSVCSSRYVLNELIETEKDYVADLGLIVEGYMATMSSRGVPEGMKGKDKIVFGNIHQIYDWHKDYFLEELEKCLEEPENLAQLFSKHERRLHMYVVYCQNKPKSEHIVSEYIDTYFEELRQQLGHRLQLNDLLIKPVQRIMKYQLLLKDLLTYCVKAGKDTKELEKAVEVMCLVPKRCDDMMNVGRLQGFEVCLYSSFFPAYVICGCG
;
A
#
# COMPACT_ATOMS: atom_id res chain seq x y z
N MET A 1 -8.54 34.78 23.50
CA MET A 1 -9.01 35.85 22.59
C MET A 1 -7.81 36.74 22.24
N ILE A 2 -7.09 36.43 21.16
CA ILE A 2 -6.01 37.26 20.61
C ILE A 2 -6.13 37.20 19.09
N HIS A 3 -6.04 38.35 18.43
CA HIS A 3 -6.16 38.50 16.98
C HIS A 3 -4.88 38.05 16.24
N ILE A 4 -5.04 37.61 15.00
CA ILE A 4 -3.95 37.57 14.01
C ILE A 4 -4.26 38.61 12.93
N THR A 5 -3.40 39.61 12.80
CA THR A 5 -3.33 40.51 11.65
C THR A 5 -2.18 40.06 10.76
N GLY A 6 -2.44 39.82 9.48
CA GLY A 6 -1.42 39.39 8.52
C GLY A 6 -0.68 40.55 7.84
N THR A 7 0.44 40.22 7.22
CA THR A 7 1.10 41.00 6.16
C THR A 7 1.58 40.04 5.08
N GLY A 8 1.23 40.31 3.82
CA GLY A 8 1.66 39.52 2.67
C GLY A 8 2.97 40.02 2.06
N LEU A 9 3.57 39.22 1.19
CA LEU A 9 4.66 39.65 0.32
C LEU A 9 4.27 39.44 -1.15
N LEU A 10 4.64 40.40 -2.00
CA LEU A 10 4.14 40.54 -3.36
C LEU A 10 4.95 39.78 -4.40
N ILE A 11 4.23 39.36 -5.44
CA ILE A 11 4.72 38.81 -6.71
C ILE A 11 5.47 39.92 -7.48
N ASN A 12 6.53 39.57 -8.20
CA ASN A 12 6.98 40.37 -9.34
C ASN A 12 7.48 39.49 -10.48
N ASN A 13 7.02 39.83 -11.68
CA ASN A 13 7.26 39.17 -12.97
C ASN A 13 7.26 40.29 -14.02
N PRO A 14 8.17 40.30 -15.01
CA PRO A 14 7.77 40.84 -16.31
C PRO A 14 8.29 40.06 -17.54
N SER A 15 7.55 40.25 -18.63
CA SER A 15 7.63 39.49 -19.89
C SER A 15 8.55 40.10 -20.97
N VAL A 16 9.16 39.22 -21.78
CA VAL A 16 9.16 39.16 -23.27
C VAL A 16 9.10 40.48 -24.09
N CYS A 17 10.05 40.72 -25.03
CA CYS A 17 9.83 40.65 -26.50
C CYS A 17 11.07 40.97 -27.41
N LEU A 18 10.99 40.51 -28.68
CA LEU A 18 11.96 40.47 -29.79
C LEU A 18 12.67 41.78 -30.25
N SER A 19 13.88 41.65 -30.89
CA SER A 19 14.15 42.01 -32.33
C SER A 19 15.62 41.83 -32.80
N LEU A 20 15.84 41.83 -34.13
CA LEU A 20 17.06 41.63 -34.98
C LEU A 20 17.07 42.75 -36.06
N PRO A 21 18.06 42.95 -37.00
CA PRO A 21 19.49 42.57 -37.16
C PRO A 21 20.35 43.85 -37.52
N PRO A 22 21.33 43.95 -38.48
CA PRO A 22 22.35 43.04 -39.08
C PRO A 22 23.83 43.59 -39.15
N GLN A 23 24.76 42.67 -39.49
CA GLN A 23 26.05 42.76 -40.26
C GLN A 23 27.05 43.96 -40.20
N ASP A 24 28.34 43.64 -39.90
CA ASP A 24 29.57 43.98 -40.68
C ASP A 24 30.84 43.29 -40.05
N THR A 25 32.10 43.34 -40.55
CA THR A 25 32.67 42.97 -41.88
C THR A 25 34.24 42.93 -41.86
N GLN A 26 34.87 41.90 -42.48
CA GLN A 26 36.33 41.73 -42.77
C GLN A 26 37.31 41.66 -41.55
N SER A 27 38.56 41.16 -41.60
CA SER A 27 39.50 40.82 -42.69
C SER A 27 40.41 39.59 -42.36
N ALA A 28 41.39 39.27 -43.23
CA ALA A 28 42.04 37.94 -43.38
C ALA A 28 43.49 37.76 -42.84
N GLY A 29 43.97 36.50 -42.79
CA GLY A 29 45.38 36.12 -42.60
C GLY A 29 45.66 34.60 -42.63
N LEU A 30 46.62 34.14 -43.45
CA LEU A 30 47.10 32.75 -43.68
C LEU A 30 48.59 32.81 -44.14
N PRO A 31 49.37 31.71 -44.24
CA PRO A 31 49.84 30.72 -43.26
C PRO A 31 51.41 30.70 -43.31
N PRO A 32 52.20 29.59 -43.35
CA PRO A 32 52.12 28.23 -42.78
C PRO A 32 53.39 27.79 -41.98
N LYS A 33 53.38 26.58 -41.37
CA LYS A 33 54.32 25.45 -41.66
C LYS A 33 54.32 24.31 -40.62
N ASP A 34 54.11 23.10 -41.13
CA ASP A 34 54.79 21.80 -40.89
C ASP A 34 55.36 21.44 -39.50
N SER A 35 54.90 20.34 -38.89
CA SER A 35 55.64 19.05 -38.80
C SER A 35 55.06 18.04 -37.78
N ASP A 36 54.94 16.78 -38.20
CA ASP A 36 55.01 15.49 -37.48
C ASP A 36 54.34 15.23 -36.11
N SER A 37 53.41 14.25 -36.15
CA SER A 37 53.16 13.13 -35.22
C SER A 37 53.35 13.28 -33.70
N VAL A 38 52.30 12.96 -32.91
CA VAL A 38 52.17 11.73 -32.09
C VAL A 38 50.66 11.47 -31.84
N LEU A 39 50.21 10.21 -31.93
CA LEU A 39 48.87 9.76 -31.53
C LEU A 39 48.92 9.00 -30.19
N MET A 40 48.72 9.68 -29.06
CA MET A 40 48.34 9.20 -27.70
C MET A 40 47.93 10.44 -26.89
N ASP A 41 46.99 10.47 -25.93
CA ASP A 41 46.05 9.48 -25.38
C ASP A 41 44.82 10.28 -24.88
N ASP A 42 43.59 9.85 -25.19
CA ASP A 42 42.34 10.47 -24.73
C ASP A 42 41.41 9.43 -24.04
N THR A 43 41.93 8.24 -23.77
CA THR A 43 41.17 7.07 -23.31
C THR A 43 40.86 7.13 -21.81
N SER A 44 41.76 7.76 -21.04
CA SER A 44 41.69 7.88 -19.58
C SER A 44 40.44 8.63 -19.09
N SER A 45 40.07 9.70 -19.78
CA SER A 45 38.92 10.55 -19.45
C SER A 45 37.58 9.84 -19.66
N GLN A 46 37.45 9.05 -20.73
CA GLN A 46 36.23 8.27 -21.00
C GLN A 46 36.06 7.11 -20.03
N TRP A 47 37.15 6.40 -19.68
CA TRP A 47 37.09 5.29 -18.73
C TRP A 47 36.56 5.74 -17.36
N SER A 48 36.99 6.92 -16.90
CA SER A 48 36.59 7.49 -15.61
C SER A 48 35.08 7.77 -15.52
N ALA A 49 34.50 8.48 -16.50
CA ALA A 49 33.07 8.79 -16.51
C ALA A 49 32.16 7.55 -16.73
N VAL A 50 32.65 6.55 -17.47
CA VAL A 50 31.94 5.27 -17.65
C VAL A 50 31.97 4.46 -16.36
N ALA A 51 33.11 4.42 -15.65
CA ALA A 51 33.22 3.74 -14.36
C ALA A 51 32.33 4.38 -13.28
N GLU A 52 32.31 5.72 -13.17
CA GLU A 52 31.43 6.45 -12.25
C GLU A 52 29.95 6.15 -12.51
N THR A 53 29.50 6.18 -13.77
CA THR A 53 28.11 5.86 -14.11
C THR A 53 27.76 4.37 -13.99
N GLU A 54 28.72 3.45 -14.03
CA GLU A 54 28.48 2.03 -13.78
C GLU A 54 28.50 1.69 -12.28
N GLU A 55 29.34 2.33 -11.48
CA GLU A 55 29.34 2.20 -10.03
C GLU A 55 28.04 2.79 -9.43
N GLU A 56 27.57 3.94 -9.92
CA GLU A 56 26.33 4.54 -9.46
C GLU A 56 25.09 3.70 -9.84
N ARG A 57 25.11 3.05 -11.02
CA ARG A 57 24.12 2.03 -11.40
C ARG A 57 24.18 0.81 -10.48
N ARG A 58 25.37 0.30 -10.15
CA ARG A 58 25.55 -0.83 -9.22
C ARG A 58 25.02 -0.48 -7.82
N LYS A 59 25.33 0.72 -7.30
CA LYS A 59 24.79 1.23 -6.02
C LYS A 59 23.26 1.33 -6.07
N THR A 60 22.70 1.93 -7.11
CA THR A 60 21.24 2.05 -7.31
C THR A 60 20.56 0.68 -7.36
N LEU A 61 21.14 -0.28 -8.07
CA LEU A 61 20.64 -1.65 -8.16
C LEU A 61 20.69 -2.38 -6.81
N ILE A 62 21.80 -2.29 -6.09
CA ILE A 62 21.96 -2.87 -4.74
C ILE A 62 20.94 -2.28 -3.77
N VAL A 63 20.82 -0.95 -3.73
CA VAL A 63 19.82 -0.26 -2.89
C VAL A 63 18.41 -0.73 -3.24
N SER A 64 18.05 -0.80 -4.53
CA SER A 64 16.73 -1.23 -4.95
C SER A 64 16.42 -2.69 -4.58
N VAL A 65 17.37 -3.62 -4.77
CA VAL A 65 17.22 -5.03 -4.38
C VAL A 65 17.09 -5.18 -2.86
N CYS A 66 17.88 -4.44 -2.08
CA CYS A 66 17.77 -4.43 -0.62
C CYS A 66 16.43 -3.84 -0.14
N SER A 67 15.95 -2.74 -0.71
CA SER A 67 14.65 -2.16 -0.39
C SER A 67 13.48 -3.06 -0.81
N SER A 68 13.57 -3.72 -1.96
CA SER A 68 12.59 -4.73 -2.40
C SER A 68 12.49 -5.89 -1.40
N ARG A 69 13.63 -6.39 -0.90
CA ARG A 69 13.67 -7.40 0.17
C ARG A 69 13.09 -6.86 1.49
N TYR A 70 13.33 -5.59 1.83
CA TYR A 70 12.75 -4.98 3.04
C TYR A 70 11.22 -4.95 2.97
N VAL A 71 10.63 -4.43 1.89
CA VAL A 71 9.16 -4.37 1.69
C VAL A 71 8.53 -5.75 1.75
N LEU A 72 9.21 -6.77 1.20
CA LEU A 72 8.72 -8.15 1.24
C LEU A 72 8.76 -8.76 2.65
N ASN A 73 9.82 -8.52 3.43
CA ASN A 73 9.86 -8.93 4.82
C ASN A 73 8.79 -8.20 5.66
N GLU A 74 8.59 -6.89 5.44
CA GLU A 74 7.52 -6.13 6.10
C GLU A 74 6.14 -6.69 5.77
N LEU A 75 5.88 -7.04 4.50
CA LEU A 75 4.64 -7.68 4.07
C LEU A 75 4.37 -8.99 4.84
N ILE A 76 5.39 -9.83 5.00
CA ILE A 76 5.30 -11.15 5.66
C ILE A 76 5.16 -11.02 7.18
N GLU A 77 5.99 -10.21 7.84
CA GLU A 77 5.90 -10.04 9.30
C GLU A 77 4.55 -9.41 9.68
N THR A 78 4.10 -8.40 8.93
CA THR A 78 2.76 -7.83 9.13
C THR A 78 1.61 -8.75 8.68
N GLU A 79 1.90 -9.82 7.94
CA GLU A 79 0.94 -10.91 7.65
C GLU A 79 0.83 -11.87 8.83
N LYS A 80 1.96 -12.24 9.46
CA LYS A 80 1.98 -13.06 10.67
C LYS A 80 1.21 -12.39 11.80
N ASP A 81 1.45 -11.09 12.01
CA ASP A 81 0.68 -10.28 12.97
C ASP A 81 -0.82 -10.30 12.65
N TYR A 82 -1.19 -10.13 11.37
CA TYR A 82 -2.58 -10.14 10.93
C TYR A 82 -3.25 -11.50 11.14
N VAL A 83 -2.58 -12.61 10.80
CA VAL A 83 -3.07 -13.97 11.06
C VAL A 83 -3.21 -14.22 12.56
N ALA A 84 -2.24 -13.83 13.38
CA ALA A 84 -2.32 -13.95 14.83
C ALA A 84 -3.50 -13.16 15.41
N ASP A 85 -3.68 -11.91 14.99
CA ASP A 85 -4.82 -11.05 15.36
C ASP A 85 -6.18 -11.66 14.97
N LEU A 86 -6.30 -12.24 13.78
CA LEU A 86 -7.52 -12.95 13.37
C LEU A 86 -7.77 -14.20 14.22
N GLY A 87 -6.70 -14.90 14.61
CA GLY A 87 -6.75 -16.03 15.55
C GLY A 87 -7.36 -15.63 16.90
N LEU A 88 -7.06 -14.44 17.42
CA LEU A 88 -7.70 -13.94 18.65
C LEU A 88 -9.23 -13.85 18.52
N ILE A 89 -9.75 -13.60 17.31
CA ILE A 89 -11.19 -13.52 17.03
C ILE A 89 -11.79 -14.93 16.90
N VAL A 90 -11.19 -15.79 16.07
CA VAL A 90 -11.75 -17.11 15.74
C VAL A 90 -11.51 -18.13 16.86
N GLU A 91 -10.27 -18.26 17.32
CA GLU A 91 -9.88 -19.23 18.36
C GLU A 91 -10.15 -18.70 19.77
N GLY A 92 -10.21 -17.37 19.95
CA GLY A 92 -10.55 -16.71 21.22
C GLY A 92 -12.04 -16.41 21.36
N TYR A 93 -12.52 -15.33 20.73
CA TYR A 93 -13.90 -14.84 20.92
C TYR A 93 -14.95 -15.83 20.42
N MET A 94 -14.88 -16.32 19.18
CA MET A 94 -15.91 -17.22 18.61
C MET A 94 -15.97 -18.56 19.36
N ALA A 95 -14.83 -19.14 19.71
CA ALA A 95 -14.76 -20.37 20.52
C ALA A 95 -15.35 -20.17 21.94
N THR A 96 -15.00 -19.07 22.61
CA THR A 96 -15.50 -18.77 23.96
C THR A 96 -17.00 -18.47 23.96
N MET A 97 -17.50 -17.76 22.94
CA MET A 97 -18.94 -17.53 22.76
C MET A 97 -19.71 -18.84 22.50
N SER A 98 -19.10 -19.78 21.79
CA SER A 98 -19.68 -21.11 21.52
C SER A 98 -19.75 -21.99 22.77
N SER A 99 -18.82 -21.85 23.71
CA SER A 99 -18.78 -22.65 24.96
C SER A 99 -19.52 -22.00 26.13
N ARG A 100 -19.40 -20.67 26.32
CA ARG A 100 -20.09 -19.91 27.38
C ARG A 100 -21.56 -19.63 27.03
N GLY A 101 -21.89 -19.59 25.74
CA GLY A 101 -23.16 -19.07 25.24
C GLY A 101 -23.16 -17.54 25.15
N VAL A 102 -24.18 -17.00 24.47
CA VAL A 102 -24.35 -15.58 24.18
C VAL A 102 -25.53 -14.98 24.95
N PRO A 103 -25.55 -13.66 25.24
CA PRO A 103 -26.69 -12.99 25.85
C PRO A 103 -27.96 -13.16 25.01
N GLU A 104 -29.13 -13.16 25.65
CA GLU A 104 -30.41 -13.40 24.95
C GLU A 104 -30.65 -12.41 23.79
N GLY A 105 -30.34 -11.12 23.99
CA GLY A 105 -30.44 -10.07 22.97
C GLY A 105 -29.47 -10.21 21.78
N MET A 106 -28.48 -11.10 21.88
CA MET A 106 -27.48 -11.41 20.85
C MET A 106 -27.66 -12.80 20.22
N LYS A 107 -28.63 -13.60 20.69
CA LYS A 107 -28.87 -14.97 20.19
C LYS A 107 -29.24 -14.97 18.70
N GLY A 108 -28.41 -15.60 17.88
CA GLY A 108 -28.56 -15.62 16.41
C GLY A 108 -27.99 -14.39 15.69
N LYS A 109 -27.48 -13.39 16.42
CA LYS A 109 -26.75 -12.23 15.87
C LYS A 109 -25.23 -12.46 15.79
N ASP A 110 -24.71 -13.53 16.40
CA ASP A 110 -23.32 -13.96 16.40
C ASP A 110 -22.72 -14.03 14.97
N LYS A 111 -23.47 -14.61 14.02
CA LYS A 111 -23.08 -14.67 12.61
C LYS A 111 -22.97 -13.30 11.94
N ILE A 112 -23.70 -12.29 12.43
CA ILE A 112 -23.65 -10.91 11.91
C ILE A 112 -22.46 -10.18 12.55
N VAL A 113 -22.15 -10.44 13.82
CA VAL A 113 -20.95 -9.89 14.50
C VAL A 113 -19.67 -10.28 13.75
N PHE A 114 -19.49 -11.57 13.44
CA PHE A 114 -18.25 -12.07 12.82
C PHE A 114 -18.27 -12.12 11.28
N GLY A 115 -19.45 -12.10 10.65
CA GLY A 115 -19.58 -12.23 9.20
C GLY A 115 -18.89 -13.50 8.68
N ASN A 116 -18.05 -13.35 7.66
CA ASN A 116 -17.22 -14.42 7.11
C ASN A 116 -15.74 -14.36 7.58
N ILE A 117 -15.43 -13.77 8.74
CA ILE A 117 -14.03 -13.61 9.19
C ILE A 117 -13.28 -14.94 9.36
N HIS A 118 -13.97 -16.02 9.70
CA HIS A 118 -13.40 -17.37 9.75
C HIS A 118 -12.86 -17.81 8.38
N GLN A 119 -13.59 -17.55 7.30
CA GLN A 119 -13.15 -17.86 5.93
C GLN A 119 -11.91 -17.05 5.52
N ILE A 120 -11.81 -15.80 6.00
CA ILE A 120 -10.62 -14.97 5.81
C ILE A 120 -9.45 -15.60 6.60
N TYR A 121 -9.65 -15.89 7.88
CA TYR A 121 -8.64 -16.48 8.74
C TYR A 121 -8.06 -17.78 8.18
N ASP A 122 -8.90 -18.76 7.83
CA ASP A 122 -8.46 -20.05 7.28
C ASP A 122 -7.62 -19.85 6.02
N TRP A 123 -8.06 -19.03 5.07
CA TRP A 123 -7.32 -18.80 3.83
C TRP A 123 -5.98 -18.08 4.06
N HIS A 124 -5.95 -17.15 5.02
CA HIS A 124 -4.72 -16.43 5.36
C HIS A 124 -3.71 -17.32 6.09
N LYS A 125 -4.17 -18.11 7.07
CA LYS A 125 -3.38 -19.04 7.87
C LYS A 125 -2.87 -20.25 7.09
N ASP A 126 -3.77 -20.94 6.39
CA ASP A 126 -3.51 -22.27 5.83
C ASP A 126 -2.96 -22.24 4.39
N TYR A 127 -2.87 -21.05 3.78
CA TYR A 127 -2.39 -20.92 2.39
C TYR A 127 -1.63 -19.61 2.13
N PHE A 128 -2.25 -18.45 2.35
CA PHE A 128 -1.69 -17.19 1.84
C PHE A 128 -0.37 -16.79 2.51
N LEU A 129 -0.25 -17.00 3.83
CA LEU A 129 0.98 -16.77 4.57
C LEU A 129 2.13 -17.68 4.09
N GLU A 130 1.87 -18.98 3.89
CA GLU A 130 2.86 -19.94 3.39
C GLU A 130 3.37 -19.56 1.98
N GLU A 131 2.47 -19.14 1.10
CA GLU A 131 2.85 -18.70 -0.25
C GLU A 131 3.58 -17.35 -0.25
N LEU A 132 3.28 -16.46 0.70
CA LEU A 132 4.04 -15.22 0.91
C LEU A 132 5.45 -15.51 1.43
N GLU A 133 5.63 -16.46 2.34
CA GLU A 133 6.96 -16.86 2.82
C GLU A 133 7.83 -17.43 1.68
N LYS A 134 7.26 -18.23 0.77
CA LYS A 134 7.97 -18.72 -0.45
C LYS A 134 8.43 -17.58 -1.36
N CYS A 135 7.77 -16.43 -1.35
CA CYS A 135 8.20 -15.28 -2.14
C CYS A 135 9.54 -14.69 -1.67
N LEU A 136 10.04 -14.99 -0.45
CA LEU A 136 11.37 -14.58 0.01
C LEU A 136 12.51 -15.19 -0.82
N GLU A 137 12.30 -16.41 -1.31
CA GLU A 137 13.22 -17.13 -2.20
C GLU A 137 12.96 -16.73 -3.65
N GLU A 138 11.69 -16.63 -4.06
CA GLU A 138 11.27 -16.29 -5.42
C GLU A 138 10.34 -15.05 -5.47
N PRO A 139 10.88 -13.81 -5.42
CA PRO A 139 10.06 -12.59 -5.37
C PRO A 139 9.16 -12.34 -6.58
N GLU A 140 9.46 -13.00 -7.71
CA GLU A 140 8.69 -12.91 -8.96
C GLU A 140 7.31 -13.59 -8.83
N ASN A 141 7.18 -14.57 -7.93
CA ASN A 141 5.91 -15.25 -7.66
C ASN A 141 4.89 -14.36 -6.94
N LEU A 142 5.31 -13.28 -6.28
CA LEU A 142 4.43 -12.40 -5.52
C LEU A 142 3.36 -11.75 -6.43
N ALA A 143 3.76 -11.27 -7.60
CA ALA A 143 2.85 -10.65 -8.57
C ALA A 143 1.80 -11.66 -9.08
N GLN A 144 2.24 -12.91 -9.30
CA GLN A 144 1.35 -14.00 -9.71
C GLN A 144 0.42 -14.41 -8.58
N LEU A 145 0.88 -14.42 -7.33
CA LEU A 145 0.11 -14.78 -6.14
C LEU A 145 -1.12 -13.87 -5.99
N PHE A 146 -0.94 -12.55 -6.04
CA PHE A 146 -2.05 -11.59 -5.96
C PHE A 146 -2.98 -11.66 -7.19
N SER A 147 -2.42 -11.78 -8.40
CA SER A 147 -3.20 -11.86 -9.64
C SER A 147 -4.07 -13.13 -9.73
N LYS A 148 -3.51 -14.29 -9.34
CA LYS A 148 -4.21 -15.60 -9.32
C LYS A 148 -5.37 -15.64 -8.33
N HIS A 149 -5.28 -14.87 -7.24
CA HIS A 149 -6.23 -14.92 -6.12
C HIS A 149 -7.26 -13.79 -6.06
N GLU A 150 -7.38 -12.96 -7.12
CA GLU A 150 -8.46 -11.94 -7.24
C GLU A 150 -9.83 -12.48 -6.80
N ARG A 151 -10.20 -13.67 -7.30
CA ARG A 151 -11.50 -14.30 -6.99
C ARG A 151 -11.65 -14.69 -5.51
N ARG A 152 -10.55 -15.05 -4.83
CA ARG A 152 -10.57 -15.35 -3.38
C ARG A 152 -10.74 -14.08 -2.58
N LEU A 153 -10.05 -13.00 -2.96
CA LEU A 153 -10.12 -11.69 -2.29
C LEU A 153 -11.52 -11.05 -2.34
N HIS A 154 -12.44 -11.54 -3.19
CA HIS A 154 -13.85 -11.16 -3.13
C HIS A 154 -14.51 -11.43 -1.75
N MET A 155 -13.97 -12.33 -0.92
CA MET A 155 -14.44 -12.51 0.46
C MET A 155 -14.32 -11.24 1.33
N TYR A 156 -13.40 -10.34 1.01
CA TYR A 156 -13.31 -9.03 1.66
C TYR A 156 -14.49 -8.12 1.30
N VAL A 157 -15.06 -8.22 0.08
CA VAL A 157 -16.26 -7.46 -0.30
C VAL A 157 -17.46 -7.88 0.56
N VAL A 158 -17.62 -9.18 0.78
CA VAL A 158 -18.66 -9.75 1.66
C VAL A 158 -18.46 -9.30 3.12
N TYR A 159 -17.22 -9.34 3.62
CA TYR A 159 -16.90 -8.91 4.98
C TYR A 159 -17.20 -7.43 5.19
N CYS A 160 -16.73 -6.59 4.27
CA CYS A 160 -17.00 -5.17 4.22
C CYS A 160 -18.50 -4.88 4.21
N GLN A 161 -19.28 -5.49 3.30
CA GLN A 161 -20.73 -5.28 3.24
C GLN A 161 -21.46 -5.61 4.57
N ASN A 162 -20.89 -6.51 5.38
CA ASN A 162 -21.41 -6.85 6.71
C ASN A 162 -20.89 -5.94 7.83
N LYS A 163 -19.72 -5.29 7.70
CA LYS A 163 -19.05 -4.51 8.76
C LYS A 163 -19.96 -3.46 9.45
N PRO A 164 -20.80 -2.66 8.75
CA PRO A 164 -21.68 -1.72 9.44
C PRO A 164 -22.72 -2.39 10.35
N LYS A 165 -23.21 -3.58 9.98
CA LYS A 165 -24.18 -4.36 10.79
C LYS A 165 -23.50 -4.98 12.00
N SER A 166 -22.30 -5.55 11.79
CA SER A 166 -21.43 -6.03 12.86
C SER A 166 -21.15 -4.92 13.88
N GLU A 167 -20.74 -3.75 13.41
CA GLU A 167 -20.35 -2.60 14.24
C GLU A 167 -21.52 -2.07 15.09
N HIS A 168 -22.71 -1.95 14.52
CA HIS A 168 -23.91 -1.58 15.27
C HIS A 168 -24.18 -2.57 16.42
N ILE A 169 -24.17 -3.87 16.16
CA ILE A 169 -24.39 -4.89 17.21
C ILE A 169 -23.25 -4.86 18.23
N VAL A 170 -21.99 -4.79 17.80
CA VAL A 170 -20.84 -4.75 18.71
C VAL A 170 -20.92 -3.53 19.64
N SER A 171 -21.35 -2.38 19.15
CA SER A 171 -21.50 -1.16 19.97
C SER A 171 -22.51 -1.30 21.12
N GLU A 172 -23.54 -2.15 21.00
CA GLU A 172 -24.51 -2.41 22.09
C GLU A 172 -23.89 -3.22 23.26
N TYR A 173 -22.86 -4.03 22.99
CA TYR A 173 -22.29 -5.00 23.94
C TYR A 173 -20.79 -4.79 24.21
N ILE A 174 -20.17 -3.73 23.67
CA ILE A 174 -18.71 -3.52 23.71
C ILE A 174 -18.20 -3.38 25.14
N ASP A 175 -18.84 -2.52 25.93
CA ASP A 175 -18.48 -2.23 27.34
C ASP A 175 -19.07 -3.23 28.34
N THR A 176 -19.77 -4.28 27.87
CA THR A 176 -20.41 -5.29 28.71
C THR A 176 -19.89 -6.69 28.36
N TYR A 177 -20.62 -7.45 27.54
CA TYR A 177 -20.30 -8.85 27.24
C TYR A 177 -18.94 -9.01 26.54
N PHE A 178 -18.59 -8.11 25.62
CA PHE A 178 -17.29 -8.20 24.93
C PHE A 178 -16.11 -7.74 25.78
N GLU A 179 -16.32 -6.81 26.72
CA GLU A 179 -15.30 -6.42 27.70
C GLU A 179 -15.03 -7.55 28.71
N GLU A 180 -16.07 -8.26 29.20
CA GLU A 180 -15.88 -9.48 30.00
C GLU A 180 -15.07 -10.54 29.25
N LEU A 181 -15.39 -10.79 27.98
CA LEU A 181 -14.65 -11.74 27.15
C LEU A 181 -13.21 -11.28 26.90
N ARG A 182 -12.98 -9.98 26.67
CA ARG A 182 -11.64 -9.41 26.49
C ARG A 182 -10.77 -9.65 27.74
N GLN A 183 -11.32 -9.40 28.92
CA GLN A 183 -10.63 -9.62 30.20
C GLN A 183 -10.37 -11.12 30.44
N GLN A 184 -11.35 -11.99 30.19
CA GLN A 184 -11.19 -13.45 30.32
C GLN A 184 -10.09 -14.00 29.40
N LEU A 185 -10.00 -13.49 28.16
CA LEU A 185 -9.00 -13.87 27.17
C LEU A 185 -7.64 -13.16 27.37
N GLY A 186 -7.54 -12.19 28.28
CA GLY A 186 -6.33 -11.40 28.49
C GLY A 186 -5.94 -10.50 27.31
N HIS A 187 -6.88 -10.21 26.40
CA HIS A 187 -6.61 -9.48 25.16
C HIS A 187 -6.39 -7.99 25.41
N ARG A 188 -5.34 -7.42 24.81
CA ARG A 188 -5.04 -5.98 24.92
C ARG A 188 -6.05 -5.13 24.12
N LEU A 189 -6.30 -5.52 22.87
CA LEU A 189 -7.21 -4.83 21.95
C LEU A 189 -8.68 -5.19 22.24
N GLN A 190 -9.60 -4.26 22.01
CA GLN A 190 -11.03 -4.53 22.08
C GLN A 190 -11.52 -5.24 20.80
N LEU A 191 -12.69 -5.86 20.86
CA LEU A 191 -13.22 -6.62 19.71
C LEU A 191 -13.40 -5.74 18.45
N ASN A 192 -13.76 -4.46 18.58
CA ASN A 192 -13.87 -3.55 17.43
C ASN A 192 -12.50 -3.33 16.75
N ASP A 193 -11.43 -3.13 17.53
CA ASP A 193 -10.06 -2.97 17.04
C ASP A 193 -9.55 -4.22 16.30
N LEU A 194 -10.07 -5.40 16.63
CA LEU A 194 -9.78 -6.65 15.93
C LEU A 194 -10.62 -6.78 14.66
N LEU A 195 -11.92 -6.51 14.72
CA LEU A 195 -12.85 -6.62 13.58
C LEU A 195 -12.59 -5.58 12.47
N ILE A 196 -11.85 -4.51 12.72
CA ILE A 196 -11.45 -3.58 11.66
C ILE A 196 -10.23 -4.06 10.84
N LYS A 197 -9.45 -5.02 11.35
CA LYS A 197 -8.19 -5.45 10.73
C LYS A 197 -8.33 -5.97 9.29
N PRO A 198 -9.37 -6.74 8.89
CA PRO A 198 -9.53 -7.15 7.50
C PRO A 198 -9.68 -5.96 6.53
N VAL A 199 -10.42 -4.93 6.96
CA VAL A 199 -10.60 -3.70 6.17
C VAL A 199 -9.27 -2.95 6.02
N GLN A 200 -8.49 -2.87 7.09
CA GLN A 200 -7.15 -2.27 7.05
C GLN A 200 -6.18 -3.08 6.18
N ARG A 201 -6.20 -4.42 6.27
CA ARG A 201 -5.26 -5.29 5.54
C ARG A 201 -5.47 -5.22 4.02
N ILE A 202 -6.72 -5.28 3.55
CA ILE A 202 -7.00 -5.20 2.10
C ILE A 202 -6.57 -3.86 1.49
N MET A 203 -6.62 -2.77 2.27
CA MET A 203 -6.13 -1.46 1.86
C MET A 203 -4.59 -1.34 1.89
N LYS A 204 -3.90 -2.10 2.75
CA LYS A 204 -2.43 -2.11 2.84
C LYS A 204 -1.75 -2.82 1.67
N TYR A 205 -2.32 -3.90 1.12
CA TYR A 205 -1.67 -4.65 0.02
C TYR A 205 -1.36 -3.77 -1.20
N GLN A 206 -2.27 -2.88 -1.60
CA GLN A 206 -2.01 -1.96 -2.72
C GLN A 206 -0.90 -0.93 -2.43
N LEU A 207 -0.58 -0.64 -1.17
CA LEU A 207 0.51 0.28 -0.81
C LEU A 207 1.84 -0.46 -0.91
N LEU A 208 1.95 -1.61 -0.25
CA LEU A 208 3.16 -2.45 -0.26
C LEU A 208 3.55 -2.89 -1.69
N LEU A 209 2.57 -3.22 -2.54
CA LEU A 209 2.84 -3.56 -3.94
C LEU A 209 3.26 -2.34 -4.80
N LYS A 210 2.77 -1.13 -4.50
CA LYS A 210 3.21 0.11 -5.19
C LYS A 210 4.63 0.51 -4.78
N ASP A 211 4.98 0.33 -3.51
CA ASP A 211 6.33 0.56 -3.02
C ASP A 211 7.30 -0.44 -3.67
N LEU A 212 6.94 -1.74 -3.67
CA LEU A 212 7.71 -2.78 -4.37
C LEU A 212 7.88 -2.46 -5.86
N LEU A 213 6.80 -2.07 -6.55
CA LEU A 213 6.83 -1.67 -7.96
C LEU A 213 7.81 -0.51 -8.21
N THR A 214 7.79 0.49 -7.33
CA THR A 214 8.71 1.64 -7.40
C THR A 214 10.17 1.21 -7.31
N TYR A 215 10.50 0.19 -6.51
CA TYR A 215 11.84 -0.38 -6.47
C TYR A 215 12.15 -1.20 -7.74
N CYS A 216 11.25 -2.10 -8.16
CA CYS A 216 11.43 -2.92 -9.36
C CYS A 216 11.71 -2.08 -10.64
N VAL A 217 10.97 -0.97 -10.84
CA VAL A 217 11.23 -0.01 -11.93
C VAL A 217 12.64 0.59 -11.82
N LYS A 218 13.06 1.04 -10.63
CA LYS A 218 14.42 1.59 -10.39
C LYS A 218 15.53 0.56 -10.60
N ALA A 219 15.24 -0.73 -10.42
CA ALA A 219 16.16 -1.83 -10.68
C ALA A 219 16.20 -2.25 -12.17
N GLY A 220 15.33 -1.71 -13.03
CA GLY A 220 15.22 -2.10 -14.43
C GLY A 220 14.69 -3.52 -14.66
N LYS A 221 13.91 -4.07 -13.71
CA LYS A 221 13.24 -5.37 -13.85
C LYS A 221 11.98 -5.24 -14.73
N ASP A 222 11.50 -6.33 -15.32
CA ASP A 222 10.16 -6.35 -15.92
C ASP A 222 9.10 -6.28 -14.82
N THR A 223 8.16 -5.35 -14.96
CA THR A 223 7.16 -5.00 -13.96
C THR A 223 5.72 -5.30 -14.36
N LYS A 224 5.47 -5.80 -15.58
CA LYS A 224 4.09 -5.96 -16.13
C LYS A 224 3.15 -6.77 -15.23
N GLU A 225 3.61 -7.92 -14.72
CA GLU A 225 2.78 -8.73 -13.81
C GLU A 225 2.57 -8.04 -12.45
N LEU A 226 3.54 -7.24 -11.99
CA LEU A 226 3.43 -6.50 -10.73
C LEU A 226 2.50 -5.29 -10.86
N GLU A 227 2.51 -4.59 -12.00
CA GLU A 227 1.56 -3.53 -12.34
C GLU A 227 0.12 -4.07 -12.35
N LYS A 228 -0.09 -5.24 -12.95
CA LYS A 228 -1.38 -5.95 -12.94
C LYS A 228 -1.79 -6.39 -11.52
N ALA A 229 -0.86 -6.88 -10.71
CA ALA A 229 -1.13 -7.20 -9.30
C ALA A 229 -1.55 -5.96 -8.49
N VAL A 230 -0.90 -4.81 -8.73
CA VAL A 230 -1.28 -3.51 -8.16
C VAL A 230 -2.68 -3.10 -8.61
N GLU A 231 -3.01 -3.24 -9.90
CA GLU A 231 -4.34 -2.94 -10.43
C GLU A 231 -5.43 -3.75 -9.70
N VAL A 232 -5.24 -5.07 -9.59
CA VAL A 232 -6.17 -5.94 -8.86
C VAL A 232 -6.30 -5.51 -7.39
N MET A 233 -5.19 -5.20 -6.70
CA MET A 233 -5.24 -4.73 -5.31
C MET A 233 -5.84 -3.32 -5.15
N CYS A 234 -5.84 -2.49 -6.20
CA CYS A 234 -6.59 -1.24 -6.21
C CYS A 234 -8.08 -1.42 -6.52
N LEU A 235 -8.46 -2.48 -7.23
CA LEU A 235 -9.86 -2.78 -7.58
C LEU A 235 -10.64 -3.43 -6.43
N VAL A 236 -10.02 -4.28 -5.60
CA VAL A 236 -10.74 -4.96 -4.51
C VAL A 236 -11.30 -3.96 -3.46
N PRO A 237 -10.53 -2.98 -2.93
CA PRO A 237 -11.08 -1.95 -2.05
C PRO A 237 -12.25 -1.19 -2.68
N LYS A 238 -12.09 -0.69 -3.92
CA LYS A 238 -13.16 0.00 -4.66
C LYS A 238 -14.45 -0.82 -4.73
N ARG A 239 -14.35 -2.14 -5.01
CA ARG A 239 -15.52 -3.05 -5.00
C ARG A 239 -16.15 -3.21 -3.62
N CYS A 240 -15.37 -3.17 -2.54
CA CYS A 240 -15.90 -3.13 -1.18
C CYS A 240 -16.73 -1.86 -0.95
N ASP A 241 -16.22 -0.70 -1.36
CA ASP A 241 -16.90 0.59 -1.22
C ASP A 241 -18.17 0.67 -2.06
N ASP A 242 -18.10 0.29 -3.34
CA ASP A 242 -19.24 0.27 -4.25
C ASP A 242 -20.36 -0.64 -3.71
N MET A 243 -20.01 -1.82 -3.17
CA MET A 243 -21.00 -2.76 -2.63
C MET A 243 -21.57 -2.33 -1.27
N MET A 244 -20.79 -1.63 -0.43
CA MET A 244 -21.36 -0.91 0.72
C MET A 244 -22.34 0.17 0.25
N ASN A 245 -21.97 0.92 -0.78
CA ASN A 245 -22.78 2.01 -1.30
C ASN A 245 -24.11 1.53 -1.91
N VAL A 246 -24.13 0.37 -2.58
CA VAL A 246 -25.39 -0.25 -3.04
C VAL A 246 -26.29 -0.67 -1.87
N GLY A 247 -25.72 -1.02 -0.70
CA GLY A 247 -26.47 -1.25 0.54
C GLY A 247 -27.13 0.01 1.13
N ARG A 248 -26.71 1.23 0.74
CA ARG A 248 -27.19 2.50 1.31
C ARG A 248 -28.61 2.90 0.88
N LEU A 249 -29.25 2.17 -0.04
CA LEU A 249 -30.68 2.31 -0.33
C LEU A 249 -31.60 1.99 0.87
N GLN A 250 -31.03 1.58 2.02
CA GLN A 250 -31.71 1.37 3.30
C GLN A 250 -31.21 2.25 4.47
N GLY A 251 -30.60 3.41 4.19
CA GLY A 251 -30.66 4.55 5.12
C GLY A 251 -29.62 4.66 6.26
N PHE A 252 -28.42 4.10 6.11
CA PHE A 252 -27.29 4.37 7.01
C PHE A 252 -26.08 4.93 6.23
N GLU A 253 -25.46 6.01 6.72
CA GLU A 253 -24.26 6.60 6.12
C GLU A 253 -22.98 6.21 6.87
N VAL A 254 -22.20 5.30 6.28
CA VAL A 254 -20.80 5.08 6.62
C VAL A 254 -20.02 4.82 5.34
N CYS A 255 -19.06 5.68 5.01
CA CYS A 255 -18.09 5.45 3.94
C CYS A 255 -16.77 4.99 4.58
N LEU A 256 -16.19 3.85 4.14
CA LEU A 256 -14.87 3.43 4.63
C LEU A 256 -13.82 4.54 4.48
N TYR A 257 -13.86 5.24 3.33
CA TYR A 257 -12.96 6.36 3.03
C TYR A 257 -12.98 7.49 4.05
N SER A 258 -14.13 7.82 4.66
CA SER A 258 -14.21 8.95 5.61
C SER A 258 -13.97 8.55 7.06
N SER A 259 -14.21 7.28 7.41
CA SER A 259 -14.13 6.79 8.79
C SER A 259 -12.74 6.27 9.17
N PHE A 260 -11.92 5.84 8.20
CA PHE A 260 -10.66 5.13 8.47
C PHE A 260 -9.39 5.80 7.89
N PHE A 261 -9.51 6.95 7.23
CA PHE A 261 -8.36 7.78 6.82
C PHE A 261 -8.12 8.95 7.78
N PRO A 262 -7.07 8.92 8.62
CA PRO A 262 -6.51 10.13 9.20
C PRO A 262 -5.75 10.94 8.14
N ALA A 263 -6.49 11.73 7.37
CA ALA A 263 -6.07 12.94 6.61
C ALA A 263 -4.89 12.88 5.61
N TYR A 264 -4.19 11.76 5.44
CA TYR A 264 -3.14 11.59 4.44
C TYR A 264 -3.60 10.69 3.28
N VAL A 265 -3.19 11.03 2.06
CA VAL A 265 -3.52 10.31 0.79
C VAL A 265 -4.97 10.46 0.31
N ILE A 266 -5.53 11.68 0.36
CA ILE A 266 -6.39 12.19 -0.73
C ILE A 266 -5.60 13.24 -1.52
N CYS A 267 -4.63 12.77 -2.29
CA CYS A 267 -3.94 13.54 -3.32
C CYS A 267 -3.37 12.54 -4.35
N GLY A 268 -3.67 12.72 -5.65
CA GLY A 268 -3.09 11.91 -6.72
C GLY A 268 -4.02 11.01 -7.55
N CYS A 269 -5.31 11.32 -7.65
CA CYS A 269 -6.19 10.80 -8.71
C CYS A 269 -7.08 11.93 -9.25
N GLY A 270 -6.51 12.69 -10.18
CA GLY A 270 -7.14 13.74 -10.98
C GLY A 270 -6.32 13.92 -12.26
#